data_AF-A0A415ZLS5-F1
#
_entry.id   AF-A0A415ZLS5-F1
#
_cell.length_a   1.000
_cell.length_b   1.000
_cell.length_c   1.000
_cell.angle_alpha   90.00
_cell.angle_beta   90.00
_cell.angle_gamma   90.00
#
_symmetry.space_group_name_H-M   'P 1'
#
loop_
_entity.id
_entity.type
_entity.pdbx_description
1 polymer ?
#
loop_
_entity_poly.entity_id
_entity_poly.type
_entity_poly.pdbx_seq_one_letter_code
_entity_poly.pdbx_strand_id
1 'polypeptide(L)' 'MRNPARIDEFCDRLKVAWKKLPDWRFGQFMMNCLGSMHVLGCDPFFSEEPEMIEFIEKYAEKYGVGD' A
#
# COMPACT_ATOMS: atom_id res chain seq x y z
N MET A 1 -9.88 -7.22 3.57
CA MET A 1 -11.04 -6.66 2.88
C MET A 1 -12.27 -7.53 3.16
N ARG A 2 -13.21 -7.09 4.01
CA ARG A 2 -14.42 -7.88 4.35
C ARG A 2 -15.63 -7.54 3.48
N ASN A 3 -15.67 -6.33 2.89
CA ASN A 3 -16.68 -5.93 1.93
C ASN A 3 -16.15 -6.04 0.49
N PRO A 4 -16.63 -7.01 -0.33
CA PRO A 4 -16.14 -7.19 -1.70
C PRO A 4 -16.34 -5.97 -2.61
N ALA A 5 -17.36 -5.15 -2.37
CA ALA A 5 -17.65 -3.97 -3.20
C ALA A 5 -16.53 -2.90 -3.16
N ARG A 6 -15.59 -3.01 -2.21
CA ARG A 6 -14.46 -2.10 -2.04
C ARG A 6 -13.16 -2.60 -2.66
N ILE A 7 -13.13 -3.84 -3.18
CA ILE A 7 -11.91 -4.44 -3.74
C ILE A 7 -11.42 -3.66 -4.95
N ASP A 8 -12.33 -3.30 -5.86
CA ASP A 8 -11.96 -2.62 -7.11
C ASP A 8 -11.35 -1.24 -6.83
N GLU A 9 -11.98 -0.46 -5.95
CA GLU A 9 -11.45 0.85 -5.52
C GLU A 9 -10.06 0.72 -4.88
N PHE A 10 -9.88 -0.26 -3.98
CA PHE A 10 -8.59 -0.52 -3.35
C PHE A 10 -7.52 -0.89 -4.38
N CYS A 11 -7.83 -1.81 -5.31
CA CYS A 11 -6.92 -2.24 -6.36
C CYS A 11 -6.54 -1.10 -7.31
N ASP A 12 -7.49 -0.22 -7.64
CA ASP A 12 -7.24 0.93 -8.49
C ASP A 12 -6.28 1.94 -7.84
N ARG A 13 -6.45 2.20 -6.55
CA ARG A 13 -5.53 3.03 -5.76
C ARG A 13 -4.16 2.38 -5.61
N LEU A 14 -4.10 1.09 -5.32
CA LEU A 14 -2.87 0.31 -5.21
C LEU A 14 -2.06 0.36 -6.51
N LYS A 15 -2.72 0.25 -7.66
CA LYS A 15 -2.12 0.38 -9.00
C LYS A 15 -1.46 1.75 -9.18
N VAL A 16 -2.11 2.83 -8.75
CA VAL A 16 -1.54 4.19 -8.84
C VAL A 16 -0.33 4.33 -7.94
N ALA A 17 -0.40 3.84 -6.70
CA ALA A 17 0.73 3.87 -5.77
C ALA A 17 1.94 3.09 -6.32
N TRP A 18 1.73 1.87 -6.82
CA TRP A 18 2.83 1.04 -7.33
C TRP A 18 3.53 1.65 -8.54
N LYS A 19 2.81 2.37 -9.42
CA LYS A 19 3.41 3.07 -10.57
C LYS A 19 4.46 4.12 -10.20
N LYS A 20 4.46 4.64 -8.97
CA LYS A 20 5.49 5.57 -8.47
C LYS A 20 6.84 4.89 -8.21
N LEU A 21 6.86 3.55 -8.14
CA LEU A 21 8.02 2.70 -7.85
C LEU A 21 8.19 1.63 -8.95
N PRO A 22 8.41 2.02 -10.22
CA PRO A 22 8.36 1.10 -11.37
C PRO A 22 9.45 0.01 -11.33
N ASP A 23 10.56 0.27 -10.65
CA ASP A 23 11.67 -0.70 -10.52
C ASP A 23 11.36 -1.82 -9.52
N TRP A 24 10.36 -1.62 -8.65
CA TRP A 24 10.03 -2.59 -7.64
C TRP A 24 9.00 -3.57 -8.19
N ARG A 25 9.31 -4.87 -8.13
CA ARG A 25 8.29 -5.90 -8.41
C ARG A 25 7.20 -5.86 -7.35
N PHE A 26 5.98 -6.27 -7.72
CA PHE A 26 4.81 -6.21 -6.83
C PHE A 26 5.06 -6.80 -5.43
N GLY A 27 5.66 -8.00 -5.36
CA GLY A 27 5.97 -8.63 -4.08
C GLY A 27 6.96 -7.85 -3.22
N GLN A 28 7.97 -7.23 -3.83
CA GLN A 28 8.93 -6.37 -3.12
C GLN A 28 8.25 -5.12 -2.58
N PHE A 29 7.40 -4.48 -3.39
CA PHE A 29 6.61 -3.33 -2.98
C PHE A 29 5.72 -3.65 -1.78
N MET A 30 4.94 -4.73 -1.85
CA MET A 30 4.06 -5.12 -0.76
C MET A 30 4.85 -5.50 0.50
N MET A 31 5.91 -6.30 0.39
CA MET A 31 6.70 -6.70 1.58
C MET A 31 7.34 -5.50 2.28
N ASN A 32 7.84 -4.52 1.52
CA ASN A 32 8.44 -3.31 2.08
C ASN A 32 7.41 -2.41 2.78
N CYS A 33 6.25 -2.20 2.14
CA CYS A 33 5.13 -1.46 2.72
C CYS A 33 4.63 -2.11 4.01
N LEU A 34 4.25 -3.40 3.96
CA LEU A 34 3.66 -4.13 5.07
C LEU A 34 4.66 -4.33 6.22
N GLY A 35 5.94 -4.54 5.91
CA GLY A 35 7.00 -4.57 6.93
C GLY A 35 7.17 -3.22 7.64
N SER A 36 7.04 -2.11 6.91
CA SER A 36 7.10 -0.76 7.49
C SER A 36 5.89 -0.45 8.36
N MET A 37 4.69 -0.90 7.98
CA MET A 37 3.50 -0.82 8.85
C MET A 37 3.74 -1.52 10.18
N HIS A 38 4.25 -2.77 10.12
CA HIS A 38 4.53 -3.56 11.31
C HIS A 38 5.53 -2.89 12.25
N VAL A 39 6.63 -2.34 11.74
CA VAL A 39 7.64 -1.61 12.54
C VAL A 39 7.04 -0.38 13.23
N LEU A 40 6.03 0.26 12.63
CA LEU A 40 5.33 1.41 13.20
C LEU A 40 4.20 1.02 14.16
N GLY A 41 4.07 -0.27 14.49
CA GLY A 41 3.05 -0.78 15.41
C GLY A 41 1.67 -0.99 14.77
N CYS A 42 1.55 -0.82 13.45
CA CYS A 42 0.32 -1.10 12.71
C CYS A 42 0.38 -2.52 12.15
N ASP A 43 -0.41 -3.44 12.70
CA ASP A 43 -0.48 -4.80 12.17
C ASP A 43 -1.25 -4.82 10.84
N PRO A 44 -0.60 -5.17 9.71
CA PRO A 44 -1.25 -5.21 8.40
C PRO A 44 -2.38 -6.24 8.30
N PHE A 45 -2.49 -7.20 9.21
CA PHE A 45 -3.60 -8.16 9.25
C PHE A 45 -4.87 -7.58 9.89
N PHE A 46 -4.75 -6.53 10.71
CA PHE A 46 -5.84 -5.97 11.49
C PHE A 46 -6.12 -4.49 11.23
N SER A 47 -5.31 -3.79 10.42
CA SER A 47 -5.58 -2.40 10.02
C SER A 47 -6.95 -2.26 9.36
N GLU A 48 -7.71 -1.24 9.74
CA GLU A 48 -8.96 -0.93 9.06
C GLU A 48 -8.68 -0.51 7.61
N GLU A 49 -9.61 -0.81 6.70
CA GLU A 49 -9.39 -0.68 5.26
C GLU A 49 -8.96 0.72 4.75
N PRO A 50 -9.44 1.87 5.29
CA PRO A 50 -8.91 3.18 4.88
C PRO A 50 -7.43 3.35 5.28
N GLU A 51 -7.03 2.78 6.42
CA GLU A 51 -5.70 2.97 7.01
C GLU A 51 -4.61 2.30 6.17
N MET A 52 -4.90 1.10 5.63
CA MET A 52 -3.92 0.37 4.82
C MET A 52 -3.64 1.07 3.49
N ILE A 53 -4.67 1.44 2.74
CA ILE A 53 -4.46 2.03 1.40
C ILE A 53 -3.82 3.42 1.50
N GLU A 54 -4.21 4.23 2.48
CA GLU A 54 -3.57 5.52 2.75
C GLU A 54 -2.11 5.36 3.17
N PHE A 55 -1.77 4.32 3.95
CA PHE A 55 -0.38 4.03 4.28
C PHE A 55 0.42 3.67 3.03
N ILE A 56 -0.11 2.80 2.17
CA ILE A 56 0.55 2.37 0.93
C ILE A 56 0.80 3.57 0.00
N GLU A 57 -0.16 4.48 -0.14
CA GLU A 57 -0.02 5.69 -0.93
C GLU A 57 1.07 6.61 -0.38
N LYS A 58 1.05 6.90 0.93
CA LYS A 58 2.09 7.71 1.60
C LYS A 58 3.47 7.07 1.50
N TYR A 59 3.54 5.73 1.58
CA TYR A 59 4.78 5.00 1.41
C TYR A 59 5.32 5.17 -0.02
N ALA A 60 4.47 4.96 -1.02
CA ALA A 60 4.83 5.13 -2.42
C ALA A 60 5.23 6.58 -2.75
N GLU A 61 4.61 7.58 -2.13
CA GLU A 61 5.03 8.99 -2.24
C GLU A 61 6.39 9.25 -1.64
N LYS A 62 6.67 8.67 -0.47
CA LYS A 62 7.94 8.88 0.23
C LYS A 62 9.13 8.27 -0.49
N TYR A 63 8.94 7.10 -1.11
CA TYR A 63 10.04 6.31 -1.70
C TYR A 63 10.03 6.29 -3.23
N GLY A 64 8.93 6.70 -3.86
CA GLY A 64 8.79 6.78 -5.30
C GLY A 64 9.61 7.93 -5.90
N VAL A 65 9.75 7.90 -7.21
CA VAL A 65 10.36 9.00 -7.96
C VAL A 65 9.41 10.20 -7.83
N GLY A 66 9.92 11.32 -7.31
CA GLY A 66 9.15 12.57 -7.28
C GLY A 66 8.88 13.05 -8.70
N ASP A 67 7.69 13.62 -8.93
CA ASP A 67 7.42 14.40 -10.15
C ASP A 67 8.42 15.56 -10.29
#